data_AF-A0ABD1PCG0-F1
#
_entry.id   AF-A0ABD1PCG0-F1
#
_cell.length_a   1.000
_cell.length_b   1.000
_cell.length_c   1.000
_cell.angle_alpha   90.00
_cell.angle_beta   90.00
_cell.angle_gamma   90.00
#
_symmetry.space_group_name_H-M   'P 1'
#
loop_
_entity.id
_entity.type
_entity.pdbx_description
1 polymer ?
#
loop_
_entity_poly.entity_id
_entity_poly.type
_entity_poly.pdbx_seq_one_letter_code
_entity_poly.pdbx_strand_id
1 'polypeptide(L)'
;MGLSVTAVERALFLLLRLRKVRWPSLFDGVDSSLEDWIVDKMHIVRPVVETGYENLLLVRLLLEMRIPSIRKSSVAEGLTIEEILENWFKIKPVIMEEWGENKDALVDLFGKIRDEWMDNDLATWIGANRLYPGVPDALKFASSKVYIVTTKQSRFADALLRELAGVIIPPEKIYGLGTGP
;
A
#
# COMPACT_ATOMS: atom_id res chain seq x y z
N MET A 1 -6.75 -21.72 -8.11
CA MET A 1 -6.45 -20.68 -7.11
C MET A 1 -6.45 -19.35 -7.86
N GLY A 2 -7.60 -18.69 -7.89
CA GLY A 2 -7.76 -17.44 -8.64
C GLY A 2 -6.99 -16.31 -7.97
N LEU A 3 -6.21 -15.59 -8.78
CA LEU A 3 -5.64 -14.29 -8.43
C LEU A 3 -6.74 -13.47 -7.74
N SER A 4 -6.54 -13.01 -6.51
CA SER A 4 -7.48 -12.05 -5.95
C SER A 4 -7.28 -10.75 -6.74
N VAL A 5 -8.25 -10.44 -7.60
CA VAL A 5 -8.37 -9.22 -8.41
C VAL A 5 -7.93 -7.97 -7.63
N THR A 6 -8.16 -7.98 -6.31
CA THR A 6 -7.81 -6.95 -5.33
C THR A 6 -6.33 -6.60 -5.16
N ALA A 7 -5.39 -7.52 -5.41
CA ALA A 7 -3.96 -7.25 -5.22
C ALA A 7 -3.32 -6.64 -6.47
N VAL A 8 -3.74 -7.13 -7.64
CA VAL A 8 -3.32 -6.65 -8.97
C VAL A 8 -3.71 -5.19 -9.15
N GLU A 9 -4.97 -4.85 -8.85
CA GLU A 9 -5.50 -3.49 -8.96
C GLU A 9 -4.73 -2.50 -8.08
N ARG A 10 -4.32 -2.91 -6.87
CA ARG A 10 -3.57 -2.04 -5.95
C ARG A 10 -2.15 -1.77 -6.44
N ALA A 11 -1.43 -2.79 -6.90
CA ALA A 11 -0.06 -2.63 -7.38
C ALA A 11 -0.04 -1.81 -8.68
N LEU A 12 -0.95 -2.09 -9.62
CA LEU A 12 -1.08 -1.33 -10.86
C LEU A 12 -1.49 0.13 -10.59
N PHE A 13 -2.43 0.36 -9.67
CA PHE A 13 -2.83 1.71 -9.30
C PHE A 13 -1.65 2.51 -8.70
N LEU A 14 -0.85 1.88 -7.83
CA LEU A 14 0.34 2.50 -7.26
C LEU A 14 1.41 2.80 -8.33
N LEU A 15 1.66 1.88 -9.25
CA LEU A 15 2.56 2.08 -10.40
C LEU A 15 2.15 3.33 -11.20
N LEU A 16 0.88 3.40 -11.62
CA LEU A 16 0.34 4.51 -12.40
C LEU A 16 0.45 5.85 -11.65
N ARG A 17 0.22 5.84 -10.33
CA ARG A 17 0.30 7.05 -9.51
C ARG A 17 1.74 7.49 -9.23
N LEU A 18 2.66 6.56 -8.98
CA LEU A 18 4.08 6.88 -8.84
C LEU A 18 4.66 7.48 -10.11
N ARG A 19 4.31 6.91 -11.27
CA ARG A 19 4.63 7.44 -12.60
C ARG A 19 4.11 8.86 -12.80
N LYS A 20 2.94 9.21 -12.25
CA LYS A 20 2.34 10.54 -12.45
C LYS A 20 2.84 11.58 -11.45
N VAL A 21 3.06 11.20 -10.19
CA VAL A 21 3.12 12.18 -9.07
C VAL A 21 4.50 12.28 -8.44
N ARG A 22 5.31 11.21 -8.39
CA ARG A 22 6.54 11.21 -7.58
C ARG A 22 7.82 10.96 -8.37
N TRP A 23 7.84 9.96 -9.25
CA TRP A 23 9.06 9.58 -9.97
C TRP A 23 8.83 9.40 -11.48
N PRO A 24 8.24 10.39 -12.19
CA PRO A 24 7.83 10.22 -13.58
C PRO A 24 8.93 9.68 -14.50
N SER A 25 10.14 10.20 -14.37
CA SER A 25 11.28 9.80 -15.19
C SER A 25 11.79 8.37 -14.93
N LEU A 26 11.50 7.77 -13.77
CA LEU A 26 11.92 6.38 -13.48
C LEU A 26 11.03 5.35 -14.19
N PHE A 27 9.88 5.79 -14.71
CA PHE A 27 8.94 4.95 -15.42
C PHE A 27 9.05 5.10 -16.95
N ASP A 28 10.02 5.88 -17.42
CA ASP A 28 10.33 6.00 -18.84
C ASP A 28 10.88 4.67 -19.35
N GLY A 29 10.20 4.08 -20.36
CA GLY A 29 10.56 2.78 -20.90
C GLY A 29 10.01 1.57 -20.14
N VAL A 30 9.14 1.78 -19.13
CA VAL A 30 8.35 0.69 -18.54
C VAL A 30 7.29 0.25 -19.54
N ASP A 31 7.40 -0.99 -20.01
CA ASP A 31 6.43 -1.66 -20.87
C ASP A 31 5.45 -2.52 -20.05
N SER A 32 4.41 -3.03 -20.72
CA SER A 32 3.38 -3.85 -20.05
C SER A 32 3.94 -5.14 -19.44
N SER A 33 4.98 -5.73 -20.04
CA SER A 33 5.63 -6.94 -19.52
C SER A 33 6.32 -6.68 -18.18
N LEU A 34 6.96 -5.53 -18.05
CA LEU A 34 7.56 -5.10 -16.79
C LEU A 34 6.50 -4.71 -15.76
N GLU A 35 5.41 -4.05 -16.16
CA GLU A 35 4.28 -3.76 -15.26
C GLU A 35 3.70 -5.05 -14.66
N ASP A 36 3.41 -6.05 -15.51
CA ASP A 36 2.90 -7.36 -15.09
C ASP A 36 3.88 -8.04 -14.13
N TRP A 37 5.18 -8.01 -14.44
CA TRP A 37 6.22 -8.57 -13.57
C TRP A 37 6.24 -7.87 -12.20
N ILE A 38 6.13 -6.54 -12.15
CA ILE A 38 6.10 -5.81 -10.87
C ILE A 38 4.85 -6.17 -10.07
N VAL A 39 3.68 -6.24 -10.73
CA VAL A 39 2.43 -6.65 -10.08
C VAL A 39 2.56 -8.03 -9.46
N ASP A 40 3.13 -8.99 -10.19
CA ASP A 40 3.37 -10.35 -9.70
C ASP A 40 4.33 -10.35 -8.51
N LYS A 41 5.42 -9.58 -8.58
CA LYS A 41 6.39 -9.51 -7.46
C LYS A 41 5.82 -8.80 -6.24
N MET A 42 5.02 -7.75 -6.42
CA MET A 42 4.32 -7.07 -5.33
C MET A 42 3.40 -8.01 -4.54
N HIS A 43 2.84 -9.03 -5.19
CA HIS A 43 2.09 -10.08 -4.49
C HIS A 43 2.99 -10.89 -3.55
N ILE A 44 4.17 -11.30 -4.04
CA ILE A 44 5.12 -12.11 -3.30
C ILE A 44 5.70 -11.33 -2.11
N VAL A 45 6.14 -10.08 -2.32
CA VAL A 45 6.77 -9.27 -1.27
C VAL A 45 5.77 -8.68 -0.28
N ARG A 46 4.45 -8.82 -0.50
CA ARG A 46 3.42 -8.27 0.38
C ARG A 46 3.61 -8.56 1.89
N PRO A 47 4.08 -9.75 2.32
CA PRO A 47 4.27 -10.07 3.73
C PRO A 47 5.26 -9.15 4.47
N VAL A 48 6.22 -8.51 3.80
CA VAL A 48 7.21 -7.65 4.47
C VAL A 48 6.66 -6.27 4.84
N VAL A 49 5.54 -5.88 4.23
CA VAL A 49 4.97 -4.53 4.35
C VAL A 49 4.23 -4.39 5.67
N GLU A 50 4.83 -3.62 6.58
CA GLU A 50 4.25 -3.28 7.89
C GLU A 50 3.30 -2.07 7.79
N THR A 51 3.69 -1.09 6.97
CA THR A 51 2.97 0.18 6.81
C THR A 51 2.73 0.49 5.34
N GLY A 52 1.60 1.15 5.03
CA GLY A 52 1.12 1.28 3.65
C GLY A 52 2.10 1.95 2.68
N TYR A 53 2.87 2.95 3.14
CA TYR A 53 3.80 3.70 2.30
C TYR A 53 4.95 2.85 1.76
N GLU A 54 5.29 1.74 2.44
CA GLU A 54 6.39 0.86 2.02
C GLU A 54 6.13 0.20 0.67
N ASN A 55 4.86 0.11 0.24
CA ASN A 55 4.54 -0.34 -1.12
C ASN A 55 5.14 0.59 -2.18
N LEU A 56 5.23 1.90 -1.91
CA LEU A 56 5.86 2.84 -2.84
C LEU A 56 7.35 2.53 -3.01
N LEU A 57 8.02 2.17 -1.91
CA LEU A 57 9.43 1.82 -1.92
C LEU A 57 9.68 0.50 -2.67
N LEU A 58 8.85 -0.51 -2.41
CA LEU A 58 8.96 -1.82 -3.07
C LEU A 58 8.78 -1.70 -4.59
N VAL A 59 7.79 -0.93 -5.05
CA VAL A 59 7.58 -0.70 -6.49
C VAL A 59 8.83 -0.10 -7.14
N ARG A 60 9.43 0.93 -6.52
CA ARG A 60 10.66 1.54 -7.05
C ARG A 60 11.86 0.60 -6.98
N LEU A 61 12.01 -0.17 -5.91
CA LEU A 61 13.11 -1.11 -5.78
C LEU A 61 13.03 -2.19 -6.87
N LEU A 62 11.83 -2.72 -7.12
CA LEU A 62 11.56 -3.68 -8.19
C LEU A 62 11.89 -3.11 -9.58
N LEU A 63 11.65 -1.81 -9.80
CA LEU A 63 12.07 -1.12 -11.02
C LEU A 63 13.60 -1.04 -11.13
N GLU A 64 14.30 -0.60 -10.08
CA GLU A 64 15.77 -0.49 -10.07
C GLU A 64 16.48 -1.86 -10.22
N MET A 65 15.82 -2.95 -9.81
CA MET A 65 16.31 -4.32 -10.05
C MET A 65 16.28 -4.72 -11.53
N ARG A 66 15.28 -4.24 -12.29
CA ARG A 66 15.05 -4.63 -13.70
C ARG A 66 15.65 -3.66 -14.70
N ILE A 67 15.81 -2.40 -14.32
CA ILE A 67 16.30 -1.33 -15.20
C ILE A 67 17.61 -0.78 -14.59
N PRO A 68 18.78 -1.26 -15.06
CA PRO A 68 20.07 -0.79 -14.53
C PRO A 68 20.30 0.72 -14.68
N SER A 69 19.74 1.36 -15.71
CA SER A 69 19.95 2.79 -16.00
C SER A 69 19.31 3.74 -14.99
N ILE A 70 18.28 3.31 -14.25
CA ILE A 70 17.62 4.13 -13.22
C ILE A 70 18.09 3.78 -11.81
N ARG A 71 18.99 2.79 -11.68
CA ARG A 71 19.46 2.29 -10.38
C ARG A 71 20.17 3.40 -9.64
N LYS A 72 19.64 3.73 -8.46
CA LYS A 72 20.27 4.69 -7.54
C LYS A 72 20.74 3.98 -6.26
N SER A 73 20.02 2.95 -5.86
CA SER A 73 20.31 2.21 -4.63
C SER A 73 21.47 1.25 -4.79
N SER A 74 22.32 1.17 -3.77
CA SER A 74 23.46 0.25 -3.72
C SER A 74 23.03 -1.21 -3.61
N VAL A 75 21.82 -1.44 -3.10
CA VAL A 75 21.28 -2.78 -2.83
C VAL A 75 20.54 -3.40 -4.00
N ALA A 76 20.21 -2.66 -5.07
CA ALA A 76 19.38 -3.19 -6.17
C ALA A 76 20.14 -4.13 -7.13
N GLU A 77 21.47 -4.06 -7.17
CA GLU A 77 22.27 -4.94 -8.04
C GLU A 77 22.32 -6.36 -7.49
N GLY A 78 21.88 -7.34 -8.28
CA GLY A 78 21.90 -8.75 -7.88
C GLY A 78 20.86 -9.13 -6.83
N LEU A 79 20.06 -8.18 -6.34
CA LEU A 79 19.01 -8.42 -5.35
C LEU A 79 17.97 -9.41 -5.86
N THR A 80 17.62 -10.35 -5.01
CA THR A 80 16.57 -11.34 -5.24
C THR A 80 15.30 -11.00 -4.46
N ILE A 81 14.19 -11.64 -4.84
CA ILE A 81 12.91 -11.45 -4.13
C ILE A 81 12.97 -12.08 -2.74
N GLU A 82 13.68 -13.19 -2.61
CA GLU A 82 13.94 -13.91 -1.37
C GLU A 82 14.72 -13.03 -0.37
N GLU A 83 15.75 -12.33 -0.84
CA GLU A 83 16.49 -11.38 0.00
C GLU A 83 15.63 -10.20 0.46
N ILE A 84 14.71 -9.71 -0.38
CA ILE A 84 13.71 -8.71 0.06
C ILE A 84 12.84 -9.29 1.17
N LEU A 85 12.34 -10.50 1.00
CA LEU A 85 11.49 -11.17 2.00
C LEU A 85 12.19 -11.34 3.35
N GLU A 86 13.47 -11.71 3.34
CA GLU A 86 14.24 -12.01 4.56
C GLU A 86 14.83 -10.76 5.22
N ASN A 87 15.21 -9.75 4.43
CA ASN A 87 16.04 -8.63 4.89
C ASN A 87 15.41 -7.26 4.66
N TRP A 88 14.09 -7.17 4.44
CA TRP A 88 13.41 -5.89 4.20
C TRP A 88 13.72 -4.82 5.25
N PHE A 89 13.79 -5.20 6.53
CA PHE A 89 14.10 -4.27 7.62
C PHE A 89 15.51 -3.64 7.52
N LYS A 90 16.45 -4.31 6.84
CA LYS A 90 17.80 -3.80 6.55
C LYS A 90 17.86 -3.02 5.24
N ILE A 91 17.10 -3.47 4.23
CA ILE A 91 17.04 -2.84 2.90
C ILE A 91 16.34 -1.47 2.97
N LYS A 92 15.19 -1.42 3.66
CA LYS A 92 14.35 -0.22 3.80
C LYS A 92 15.12 1.04 4.25
N PRO A 93 15.90 1.04 5.34
CA PRO A 93 16.64 2.23 5.75
C PRO A 93 17.67 2.68 4.71
N VAL A 94 18.35 1.74 4.04
CA VAL A 94 19.36 2.06 3.02
C VAL A 94 18.72 2.78 1.82
N ILE A 95 17.66 2.20 1.25
CA ILE A 95 16.99 2.83 0.09
C ILE A 95 16.33 4.16 0.46
N MET A 96 15.79 4.30 1.67
CA MET A 96 15.21 5.56 2.15
C MET A 96 16.26 6.67 2.18
N GLU A 97 17.45 6.37 2.72
CA GLU A 97 18.58 7.31 2.79
C GLU A 97 19.11 7.64 1.38
N GLU A 98 19.45 6.63 0.59
CA GLU A 98 20.03 6.81 -0.74
C GLU A 98 19.08 7.52 -1.70
N TRP A 99 17.77 7.28 -1.58
CA TRP A 99 16.77 7.96 -2.38
C TRP A 99 16.44 9.37 -1.86
N GLY A 100 16.85 9.73 -0.64
CA GLY A 100 16.53 10.99 0.00
C GLY A 100 15.05 11.11 0.35
N GLU A 101 14.42 9.98 0.67
CA GLU A 101 12.99 9.92 0.98
C GLU A 101 12.74 10.15 2.47
N ASN A 102 11.61 10.77 2.78
CA ASN A 102 11.17 11.02 4.14
C ASN A 102 9.90 10.22 4.44
N LYS A 103 9.87 9.56 5.60
CA LYS A 103 8.76 8.68 5.99
C LYS A 103 7.42 9.42 6.01
N ASP A 104 7.35 10.59 6.64
CA ASP A 104 6.09 11.33 6.80
C ASP A 104 5.58 11.83 5.44
N ALA A 105 6.48 12.32 4.59
CA ALA A 105 6.16 12.69 3.22
C ALA A 105 5.62 11.51 2.38
N LEU A 106 6.18 10.30 2.56
CA LEU A 106 5.69 9.09 1.88
C LEU A 106 4.35 8.61 2.45
N VAL A 107 4.13 8.73 3.76
CA VAL A 107 2.84 8.45 4.40
C VAL A 107 1.76 9.37 3.85
N ASP A 108 2.04 10.67 3.76
CA ASP A 108 1.12 11.67 3.23
C ASP A 108 0.84 11.45 1.74
N LEU A 109 1.88 11.18 0.95
CA LEU A 109 1.73 10.85 -0.47
C LEU A 109 0.87 9.61 -0.66
N PHE A 110 1.14 8.54 0.10
CA PHE A 110 0.36 7.31 0.03
C PHE A 110 -1.09 7.52 0.47
N GLY A 111 -1.31 8.36 1.48
CA GLY A 111 -2.64 8.82 1.89
C GLY A 111 -3.38 9.52 0.75
N LYS A 112 -2.75 10.55 0.16
CA LYS A 112 -3.33 11.33 -0.93
C LYS A 112 -3.65 10.49 -2.17
N ILE A 113 -2.78 9.55 -2.53
CA ILE A 113 -3.03 8.61 -3.63
C ILE A 113 -4.32 7.81 -3.40
N ARG A 114 -4.58 7.40 -2.15
CA ARG A 114 -5.79 6.65 -1.79
C ARG A 114 -7.02 7.55 -1.70
N ASP A 115 -6.87 8.78 -1.23
CA ASP A 115 -7.95 9.77 -1.25
C ASP A 115 -8.41 10.04 -2.67
N GLU A 116 -7.47 10.32 -3.59
CA GLU A 116 -7.77 10.49 -5.01
C GLU A 116 -8.44 9.25 -5.62
N TRP A 117 -8.07 8.04 -5.21
CA TRP A 117 -8.75 6.84 -5.68
C TRP A 117 -10.20 6.80 -5.19
N MET A 118 -10.43 7.04 -3.90
CA MET A 118 -11.78 7.08 -3.33
C MET A 118 -12.66 8.15 -3.98
N ASP A 119 -12.10 9.33 -4.25
CA ASP A 119 -12.83 10.44 -4.86
C ASP A 119 -13.22 10.16 -6.31
N ASN A 120 -12.36 9.48 -7.08
CA ASN A 120 -12.60 9.19 -8.50
C ASN A 120 -13.42 7.91 -8.71
N ASP A 121 -13.21 6.90 -7.87
CA ASP A 121 -13.85 5.59 -8.01
C ASP A 121 -13.86 4.84 -6.66
N LEU A 122 -14.81 5.22 -5.82
CA LEU A 122 -15.04 4.57 -4.52
C LEU A 122 -15.33 3.07 -4.67
N ALA A 123 -16.03 2.67 -5.74
CA ALA A 123 -16.45 1.28 -5.93
C ALA A 123 -15.25 0.35 -6.12
N THR A 124 -14.29 0.72 -6.97
CA THR A 124 -13.07 -0.09 -7.15
C THR A 124 -12.17 -0.02 -5.92
N TRP A 125 -12.09 1.12 -5.23
CA TRP A 125 -11.35 1.21 -3.97
C TRP A 125 -11.93 0.28 -2.89
N ILE A 126 -13.25 0.25 -2.74
CA ILE A 126 -13.94 -0.67 -1.81
C ILE A 126 -13.76 -2.11 -2.25
N GLY A 127 -13.93 -2.41 -3.54
CA GLY A 127 -13.77 -3.75 -4.11
C GLY A 127 -12.37 -4.33 -3.91
N ALA A 128 -11.34 -3.47 -3.85
CA ALA A 128 -9.98 -3.87 -3.55
C ALA A 128 -9.80 -4.31 -2.09
N ASN A 129 -10.75 -4.06 -1.18
CA ASN A 129 -10.65 -4.37 0.25
C ASN A 129 -11.63 -5.48 0.66
N ARG A 130 -11.29 -6.19 1.74
CA ARG A 130 -12.12 -7.25 2.31
C ARG A 130 -12.05 -7.21 3.83
N LEU A 131 -13.18 -7.45 4.47
CA LEU A 131 -13.23 -7.79 5.89
C LEU A 131 -13.16 -9.31 6.04
N TYR A 132 -12.57 -9.77 7.14
CA TYR A 132 -12.57 -11.20 7.44
C TYR A 132 -14.01 -11.71 7.65
N PRO A 133 -14.32 -12.94 7.23
CA PRO A 133 -15.63 -13.52 7.47
C PRO A 133 -16.04 -13.43 8.95
N GLY A 134 -17.30 -13.06 9.21
CA GLY A 134 -17.86 -12.88 10.55
C GLY A 134 -17.55 -11.54 11.23
N VAL A 135 -16.56 -10.76 10.76
CA VAL A 135 -16.27 -9.43 11.33
C VAL A 135 -17.43 -8.44 11.15
N PRO A 136 -18.08 -8.32 9.97
CA PRO A 136 -19.25 -7.46 9.81
C PRO A 136 -20.36 -7.77 10.83
N ASP A 137 -20.68 -9.05 11.01
CA ASP A 137 -21.73 -9.48 11.93
C ASP A 137 -21.33 -9.23 13.39
N ALA A 138 -20.08 -9.55 13.75
CA ALA A 138 -19.56 -9.28 15.09
C ALA A 138 -19.64 -7.78 15.45
N LEU A 139 -19.38 -6.88 14.48
CA LEU A 139 -19.52 -5.45 14.68
C LEU A 139 -20.99 -5.01 14.80
N LYS A 140 -21.89 -5.55 13.97
CA LYS A 140 -23.32 -5.22 14.01
C LYS A 140 -24.02 -5.68 15.29
N PHE A 141 -23.66 -6.85 15.79
CA PHE A 141 -24.33 -7.49 16.93
C PHE A 141 -23.59 -7.31 18.26
N ALA A 142 -22.52 -6.51 18.29
CA ALA A 142 -21.81 -6.20 19.52
C ALA A 142 -22.74 -5.47 20.52
N SER A 143 -22.92 -6.04 21.71
CA SER A 143 -23.65 -5.41 22.82
C SER A 143 -22.78 -4.46 23.66
N SER A 144 -21.45 -4.59 23.55
CA SER A 144 -20.46 -3.76 24.23
C SER A 144 -20.13 -2.50 23.44
N LYS A 145 -19.48 -1.53 24.10
CA LYS A 145 -18.89 -0.37 23.40
C LYS A 145 -17.78 -0.85 22.45
N VAL A 146 -17.90 -0.51 21.18
CA VAL A 146 -16.91 -0.82 20.14
C VAL A 146 -15.98 0.36 19.94
N TYR A 147 -14.68 0.07 19.90
CA TYR A 147 -13.62 0.99 19.51
C TYR A 147 -12.77 0.34 18.42
N ILE A 148 -12.29 1.16 17.48
CA ILE A 148 -11.43 0.72 16.38
C ILE A 148 -10.05 1.31 16.62
N VAL A 149 -9.03 0.45 16.73
CA VAL A 149 -7.63 0.86 16.86
C VAL A 149 -6.88 0.33 15.64
N THR A 150 -6.25 1.21 14.87
CA THR A 150 -5.62 0.82 13.62
C THR A 150 -4.45 1.73 13.24
N THR A 151 -3.47 1.17 12.55
CA THR A 151 -2.37 1.91 11.92
C THR A 151 -2.78 2.54 10.57
N LYS A 152 -4.06 2.46 10.19
CA LYS A 152 -4.63 3.16 9.03
C LYS A 152 -5.11 4.55 9.44
N GLN A 153 -5.05 5.53 8.55
CA GLN A 153 -5.71 6.82 8.81
C GLN A 153 -7.23 6.62 8.97
N SER A 154 -7.85 7.29 9.94
CA SER A 154 -9.22 7.00 10.41
C SER A 154 -10.27 7.04 9.30
N ARG A 155 -10.17 8.01 8.37
CA ARG A 155 -11.11 8.13 7.23
C ARG A 155 -11.20 6.88 6.35
N PHE A 156 -10.09 6.15 6.19
CA PHE A 156 -10.10 4.90 5.44
C PHE A 156 -10.74 3.77 6.22
N ALA A 157 -10.53 3.73 7.55
CA ALA A 157 -11.17 2.74 8.39
C ALA A 157 -12.68 2.97 8.42
N ASP A 158 -13.10 4.22 8.57
CA ASP A 158 -14.51 4.64 8.54
C ASP A 158 -15.19 4.22 7.23
N ALA A 159 -14.62 4.55 6.07
CA ALA A 159 -15.14 4.13 4.77
C ALA A 159 -15.29 2.61 4.66
N LEU A 160 -14.31 1.83 5.12
CA LEU A 160 -14.40 0.36 5.09
C LEU A 160 -15.47 -0.18 6.04
N LEU A 161 -15.62 0.39 7.23
CA LEU A 161 -16.63 -0.03 8.20
C LEU A 161 -18.04 0.28 7.66
N ARG A 162 -18.22 1.46 7.07
CA ARG A 162 -19.49 1.88 6.50
C ARG A 162 -19.87 1.03 5.28
N GLU A 163 -18.96 0.89 4.31
CA GLU A 163 -19.27 0.27 3.03
C GLU A 163 -19.21 -1.28 3.06
N LEU A 164 -18.27 -1.88 3.83
CA LEU A 164 -18.12 -3.34 3.87
C LEU A 164 -18.78 -3.99 5.08
N ALA A 165 -18.82 -3.31 6.23
CA ALA A 165 -19.51 -3.82 7.41
C ALA A 165 -20.92 -3.29 7.56
N GLY A 166 -21.32 -2.22 6.86
CA GLY A 166 -22.65 -1.62 7.03
C GLY A 166 -22.86 -1.07 8.44
N VAL A 167 -21.80 -0.65 9.12
CA VAL A 167 -21.84 -0.08 10.48
C VAL A 167 -21.25 1.32 10.47
N ILE A 168 -21.82 2.19 11.31
CA ILE A 168 -21.29 3.54 11.55
C ILE A 168 -20.71 3.55 12.96
N ILE A 169 -19.40 3.74 13.07
CA ILE A 169 -18.71 3.91 14.35
C ILE A 169 -18.45 5.40 14.55
N PRO A 170 -18.83 5.99 15.69
CA PRO A 170 -18.57 7.41 15.96
C PRO A 170 -17.07 7.75 15.81
N PRO A 171 -16.71 8.87 15.16
CA PRO A 171 -15.31 9.22 14.88
C PRO A 171 -14.41 9.24 16.14
N GLU A 172 -14.95 9.66 17.28
CA GLU A 172 -14.25 9.68 18.57
C GLU A 172 -13.88 8.28 19.10
N LYS A 173 -14.39 7.22 18.47
CA LYS A 173 -14.07 5.82 18.78
C LYS A 173 -13.18 5.15 17.74
N ILE A 174 -12.69 5.90 16.75
CA ILE A 174 -11.78 5.41 15.70
C ILE A 174 -10.39 6.04 15.91
N TYR A 175 -9.50 5.28 16.54
CA TYR A 175 -8.10 5.63 16.74
C TYR A 175 -7.26 5.08 15.56
N GLY A 176 -7.12 5.91 14.54
CA GLY A 176 -6.26 5.67 13.38
C GLY A 176 -4.84 6.22 13.54
N LEU A 177 -4.05 6.11 12.47
CA LEU A 177 -2.68 6.62 12.39
C LEU A 177 -2.62 8.11 12.73
N GLY A 178 -1.72 8.48 13.66
CA GLY A 178 -1.56 9.85 14.13
C GLY A 178 -2.68 10.32 15.07
N THR A 179 -3.56 9.42 15.53
CA THR A 179 -4.64 9.72 16.47
C THR A 179 -4.58 8.77 17.67
N GLY A 180 -4.82 9.31 18.87
CA GLY A 180 -4.57 8.68 20.16
C GLY A 180 -4.25 9.77 21.20
N PRO A 181 -4.25 9.49 22.50
CA PRO A 181 -3.77 10.44 23.50
C PRO A 181 -2.30 10.81 23.29
#